data_AF-A0A1E1WA75-F1
#
_entry.id   AF-A0A1E1WA75-F1
#
_cell.length_a   1.000
_cell.length_b   1.000
_cell.length_c   1.000
_cell.angle_alpha   90.00
_cell.angle_beta   90.00
_cell.angle_gamma   90.00
#
_symmetry.space_group_name_H-M   'P 1'
#
loop_
_entity.id
_entity.type
_entity.pdbx_description
1 polymer ?
#
loop_
_entity_poly.entity_id
_entity_poly.type
_entity_poly.pdbx_seq_one_letter_code
_entity_poly.pdbx_strand_id
1 'polypeptide(L)'
;LGWCGKYDELIEPPDEINEKYGDQIIDIMKNALLDGQSVSIEALNNKGLSPIDRIKTGMKVEVQNTLDPYRYWIATVCENVGGRLLLRYDGCDEEMPQFWIFFSNNRLSSFGFVTNKGSPWQFKYPGKVNKFSCKVKLSTQLRQSAEESIKEPTPADLFQPAQSLEAHNFVTGMKVEALNPQDMKTIRPATVTKVFNNFHFLVAIDDHHEDYEDSRMAWLCDSMHPYIYPIGWAQKNNLPLKAPKIWKEGSFDWDEYLTMTSSVPAPDYCFGDKKPLKDIKVGMKLEAVNPMNHEEIHVASIEAIIEHMVCVELLPIGDKFWYSQDSDLLFPVGWCDSNNYALHIPDMSVLKEVKVEEKPVKEESMKTSEEWCEKIYFNYKCYAGPSISRNKLSQLPKHVGPGPLSLVLKEVLNKIISASYKPAKLLKDWETEGPPEEGMRLEMLRAKLKTSTYHAYVPVATTLEQVPSFCRD
;
A
#
# COMPACT_ATOMS: atom_id res chain seq x y z
N LEU A 1 10.27 -3.09 -23.74
CA LEU A 1 10.88 -3.52 -25.02
C LEU A 1 11.50 -2.29 -25.70
N GLY A 2 12.61 -2.43 -26.44
CA GLY A 2 13.21 -1.32 -27.22
C GLY A 2 14.23 -0.42 -26.49
N TRP A 3 14.44 -0.59 -25.19
CA TRP A 3 15.46 0.19 -24.44
C TRP A 3 16.88 -0.13 -24.94
N CYS A 4 17.27 -1.41 -25.01
CA CYS A 4 18.64 -1.77 -25.41
C CYS A 4 18.98 -1.28 -26.83
N GLY A 5 18.07 -1.46 -27.80
CA GLY A 5 18.27 -0.95 -29.17
C GLY A 5 18.35 0.59 -29.27
N LYS A 6 17.74 1.33 -28.33
CA LYS A 6 17.85 2.79 -28.25
C LYS A 6 19.21 3.26 -27.71
N TYR A 7 19.82 2.49 -26.82
CA TYR A 7 21.08 2.82 -26.15
C TYR A 7 22.28 2.03 -26.69
N ASP A 8 22.09 1.31 -27.80
CA ASP A 8 23.12 0.47 -28.44
C ASP A 8 23.67 -0.63 -27.50
N GLU A 9 22.82 -1.09 -26.58
CA GLU A 9 23.12 -2.19 -25.68
C GLU A 9 22.73 -3.52 -26.34
N LEU A 10 23.57 -4.54 -26.16
CA LEU A 10 23.35 -5.86 -26.73
C LEU A 10 22.33 -6.64 -25.88
N ILE A 11 21.40 -7.31 -26.55
CA ILE A 11 20.52 -8.29 -25.91
C ILE A 11 21.06 -9.66 -26.28
N GLU A 12 21.54 -10.39 -25.28
CA GLU A 12 22.01 -11.76 -25.45
C GLU A 12 20.96 -12.74 -24.91
N PRO A 13 20.62 -13.79 -25.68
CA PRO A 13 19.77 -14.85 -25.17
C PRO A 13 20.48 -15.62 -24.05
N PRO A 14 19.76 -16.12 -23.03
CA PRO A 14 20.34 -16.99 -22.03
C PRO A 14 21.03 -18.21 -22.68
N ASP A 15 22.18 -18.61 -22.16
CA ASP A 15 23.05 -19.65 -22.76
C ASP A 15 22.28 -20.93 -23.12
N GLU A 16 21.40 -21.39 -22.23
CA GLU A 16 20.57 -22.59 -22.40
C GLU A 16 19.61 -22.49 -23.62
N ILE A 17 19.11 -21.29 -23.90
CA ILE A 17 18.21 -21.04 -25.03
C ILE A 17 19.04 -20.82 -26.31
N ASN A 18 20.19 -20.15 -26.19
CA ASN A 18 21.11 -19.93 -27.29
C ASN A 18 21.69 -21.26 -27.83
N GLU A 19 22.07 -22.18 -26.95
CA GLU A 19 22.54 -23.52 -27.32
C GLU A 19 21.44 -24.34 -28.01
N LYS A 20 20.18 -24.18 -27.58
CA LYS A 20 19.05 -24.96 -28.09
C LYS A 20 18.54 -24.47 -29.44
N TYR A 21 18.54 -23.17 -29.68
CA TYR A 21 17.91 -22.56 -30.85
C TYR A 21 18.91 -21.89 -31.80
N GLY A 22 20.15 -21.64 -31.38
CA GLY A 22 21.21 -21.02 -32.19
C GLY A 22 20.71 -19.80 -32.95
N ASP A 23 20.98 -19.76 -34.25
CA ASP A 23 20.60 -18.64 -35.14
C ASP A 23 19.07 -18.42 -35.24
N GLN A 24 18.25 -19.45 -34.96
CA GLN A 24 16.78 -19.34 -35.01
C GLN A 24 16.21 -18.50 -33.86
N ILE A 25 16.99 -18.27 -32.81
CA ILE A 25 16.55 -17.49 -31.64
C ILE A 25 16.23 -16.04 -32.02
N ILE A 26 16.93 -15.50 -33.01
CA ILE A 26 16.74 -14.13 -33.51
C ILE A 26 15.33 -14.00 -34.10
N ASP A 27 14.88 -14.99 -34.87
CA ASP A 27 13.56 -14.95 -35.49
C ASP A 27 12.45 -15.25 -34.48
N ILE A 28 12.70 -16.11 -33.48
CA ILE A 28 11.79 -16.32 -32.35
C ILE A 28 11.62 -15.02 -31.55
N MET A 29 12.71 -14.32 -31.24
CA MET A 29 12.67 -13.03 -30.55
C MET A 29 11.93 -11.97 -31.36
N LYS A 30 12.17 -11.87 -32.68
CA LYS A 30 11.42 -10.94 -33.56
C LYS A 30 9.93 -11.22 -33.53
N ASN A 31 9.53 -12.49 -33.62
CA ASN A 31 8.11 -12.88 -33.56
C ASN A 31 7.49 -12.56 -32.19
N ALA A 32 8.20 -12.84 -31.10
CA ALA A 32 7.75 -12.50 -29.75
C ALA A 32 7.63 -10.98 -29.52
N LEU A 33 8.49 -10.18 -30.15
CA LEU A 33 8.46 -8.71 -30.08
C LEU A 33 7.31 -8.10 -30.89
N LEU A 34 6.79 -8.79 -31.91
CA LEU A 34 5.63 -8.34 -32.70
C LEU A 34 4.33 -8.40 -31.89
N ASP A 35 4.18 -9.42 -31.04
CA ASP A 35 2.99 -9.62 -30.20
C ASP A 35 3.15 -9.07 -28.77
N GLY A 36 4.38 -8.72 -28.38
CA GLY A 36 4.70 -8.27 -27.02
C GLY A 36 4.23 -6.84 -26.74
N GLN A 37 3.39 -6.66 -25.72
CA GLN A 37 3.12 -5.34 -25.16
C GLN A 37 4.31 -4.86 -24.33
N SER A 38 4.89 -3.71 -24.69
CA SER A 38 5.90 -3.05 -23.88
C SER A 38 5.27 -2.29 -22.72
N VAL A 39 5.99 -2.19 -21.60
CA VAL A 39 5.71 -1.18 -20.57
C VAL A 39 5.77 0.20 -21.22
N SER A 40 4.86 1.10 -20.81
CA SER A 40 4.79 2.47 -21.34
C SER A 40 6.10 3.20 -21.03
N ILE A 41 6.59 4.00 -21.98
CA ILE A 41 7.77 4.84 -21.77
C ILE A 41 7.47 5.90 -20.70
N GLU A 42 6.22 6.31 -20.56
CA GLU A 42 5.72 7.17 -19.50
C GLU A 42 5.80 6.54 -18.10
N ALA A 43 5.81 5.21 -17.99
CA ALA A 43 6.08 4.52 -16.72
C ALA A 43 7.58 4.46 -16.38
N LEU A 44 8.45 4.80 -17.34
CA LEU A 44 9.91 4.75 -17.24
C LEU A 44 10.47 6.15 -17.52
N ASN A 45 10.52 7.02 -16.50
CA ASN A 45 10.99 8.40 -16.67
C ASN A 45 12.50 8.46 -16.94
N ASN A 46 13.08 9.68 -17.01
CA ASN A 46 14.44 10.09 -17.42
C ASN A 46 15.67 9.24 -17.03
N LYS A 47 15.51 8.13 -16.28
CA LYS A 47 16.54 7.15 -15.92
C LYS A 47 16.10 5.68 -16.08
N GLY A 48 14.99 5.40 -16.76
CA GLY A 48 14.43 4.04 -16.87
C GLY A 48 13.85 3.50 -15.56
N LEU A 49 13.51 4.39 -14.62
CA LEU A 49 13.00 4.06 -13.29
C LEU A 49 11.56 4.55 -13.14
N SER A 50 10.77 3.82 -12.35
CA SER A 50 9.42 4.26 -11.98
C SER A 50 9.49 5.53 -11.09
N PRO A 51 8.41 6.33 -11.01
CA PRO A 51 8.35 7.47 -10.08
C PRO A 51 8.69 7.08 -8.63
N ILE A 52 8.28 5.89 -8.19
CA ILE A 52 8.51 5.36 -6.84
C ILE A 52 10.01 5.18 -6.58
N ASP A 53 10.74 4.57 -7.52
CA ASP A 53 12.19 4.29 -7.37
C ASP A 53 13.05 5.56 -7.37
N ARG A 54 12.50 6.65 -7.88
CA ARG A 54 13.17 7.96 -7.92
C ARG A 54 13.05 8.71 -6.60
N ILE A 55 12.12 8.35 -5.72
CA ILE A 55 11.94 8.98 -4.42
C ILE A 55 12.88 8.31 -3.41
N LYS A 56 13.78 9.10 -2.83
CA LYS A 56 14.81 8.63 -1.89
C LYS A 56 14.64 9.22 -0.50
N THR A 57 15.10 8.48 0.49
CA THR A 57 15.23 8.97 1.87
C THR A 57 16.10 10.23 1.92
N GLY A 58 15.68 11.23 2.67
CA GLY A 58 16.34 12.54 2.76
C GLY A 58 15.83 13.59 1.79
N MET A 59 15.06 13.21 0.75
CA MET A 59 14.44 14.17 -0.15
C MET A 59 13.45 15.07 0.60
N LYS A 60 13.37 16.33 0.16
CA LYS A 60 12.47 17.34 0.72
C LYS A 60 11.22 17.48 -0.14
N VAL A 61 10.06 17.49 0.49
CA VAL A 61 8.76 17.67 -0.17
C VAL A 61 7.98 18.75 0.54
N GLU A 62 7.07 19.41 -0.17
CA GLU A 62 6.13 20.37 0.40
C GLU A 62 4.76 19.70 0.53
N VAL A 63 4.20 19.70 1.74
CA VAL A 63 2.95 19.00 2.05
C VAL A 63 1.85 20.01 2.36
N GLN A 64 0.75 19.93 1.63
CA GLN A 64 -0.42 20.77 1.83
C GLN A 64 -1.10 20.47 3.17
N ASN A 65 -1.53 21.54 3.86
CA ASN A 65 -2.32 21.45 5.07
C ASN A 65 -3.70 20.82 4.77
N THR A 66 -4.20 20.02 5.70
CA THR A 66 -5.48 19.31 5.55
C THR A 66 -6.71 20.20 5.55
N LEU A 67 -6.58 21.50 5.89
CA LEU A 67 -7.70 22.42 6.08
C LEU A 67 -7.58 23.73 5.32
N ASP A 68 -6.45 23.98 4.69
CA ASP A 68 -6.20 25.25 4.01
C ASP A 68 -5.35 25.00 2.75
N PRO A 69 -5.91 25.26 1.56
CA PRO A 69 -5.28 24.90 0.31
C PRO A 69 -4.04 25.76 -0.01
N TYR A 70 -3.83 26.86 0.71
CA TYR A 70 -2.71 27.77 0.50
C TYR A 70 -1.59 27.59 1.52
N ARG A 71 -1.76 26.69 2.49
CA ARG A 71 -0.79 26.47 3.56
C ARG A 71 -0.07 25.17 3.33
N TYR A 72 1.24 25.26 3.34
CA TYR A 72 2.12 24.12 3.15
C TYR A 72 3.18 24.10 4.24
N TRP A 73 3.79 22.93 4.42
CA TRP A 73 4.99 22.83 5.21
C TRP A 73 5.97 21.83 4.60
N ILE A 74 7.26 22.05 4.83
CA ILE A 74 8.31 21.17 4.33
C ILE A 74 8.36 19.92 5.19
N ALA A 75 8.49 18.77 4.54
CA ALA A 75 8.74 17.49 5.18
C ALA A 75 9.89 16.76 4.52
N THR A 76 10.55 15.91 5.30
CA THR A 76 11.62 15.03 4.83
C THR A 76 11.07 13.62 4.64
N VAL A 77 11.39 13.01 3.50
CA VAL A 77 11.15 11.58 3.25
C VAL A 77 12.04 10.76 4.17
N CYS A 78 11.46 10.07 5.15
CA CYS A 78 12.17 9.22 6.09
C CYS A 78 12.28 7.79 5.55
N GLU A 79 11.22 7.31 4.90
CA GLU A 79 11.14 5.97 4.32
C GLU A 79 10.28 6.00 3.06
N ASN A 80 10.57 5.10 2.11
CA ASN A 80 9.76 4.85 0.93
C ASN A 80 9.53 3.35 0.79
N VAL A 81 8.29 2.91 1.00
CA VAL A 81 7.87 1.51 0.87
C VAL A 81 6.83 1.42 -0.24
N GLY A 82 7.24 0.97 -1.42
CA GLY A 82 6.31 0.75 -2.53
C GLY A 82 5.48 1.99 -2.94
N GLY A 83 6.03 3.19 -2.73
CA GLY A 83 5.34 4.45 -2.98
C GLY A 83 4.61 5.03 -1.76
N ARG A 84 4.50 4.27 -0.67
CA ARG A 84 4.06 4.79 0.63
C ARG A 84 5.25 5.49 1.28
N LEU A 85 5.11 6.79 1.49
CA LEU A 85 6.17 7.63 2.01
C LEU A 85 5.92 7.89 3.49
N LEU A 86 6.90 7.55 4.33
CA LEU A 86 6.93 8.00 5.71
C LEU A 86 7.56 9.39 5.73
N LEU A 87 6.77 10.40 6.06
CA LEU A 87 7.22 11.78 6.10
C LEU A 87 7.34 12.27 7.54
N ARG A 88 8.35 13.08 7.79
CA ARG A 88 8.49 13.86 9.03
C ARG A 88 8.51 15.33 8.68
N TYR A 89 7.66 16.13 9.32
CA TYR A 89 7.70 17.58 9.16
C TYR A 89 9.01 18.15 9.66
N ASP A 90 9.59 19.08 8.89
CA ASP A 90 10.84 19.74 9.25
C ASP A 90 10.54 20.78 10.35
N GLY A 91 11.02 20.54 11.56
CA GLY A 91 10.72 21.37 12.71
C GLY A 91 11.92 21.56 13.61
N CYS A 92 11.78 22.48 14.55
CA CYS A 92 12.79 22.72 15.58
C CYS A 92 12.61 21.80 16.80
N ASP A 93 11.54 21.01 16.82
CA ASP A 93 11.20 20.08 17.89
C ASP A 93 11.55 18.67 17.42
N GLU A 94 12.30 17.91 18.23
CA GLU A 94 12.73 16.54 17.90
C GLU A 94 11.55 15.53 17.86
N GLU A 95 10.38 15.90 18.39
CA GLU A 95 9.19 15.05 18.55
C GLU A 95 8.05 15.38 17.55
N MET A 96 8.36 15.88 16.35
CA MET A 96 7.32 16.04 15.34
C MET A 96 6.78 14.66 14.89
N PRO A 97 5.45 14.46 14.87
CA PRO A 97 4.88 13.18 14.49
C PRO A 97 5.23 12.87 13.04
N GLN A 98 5.58 11.62 12.79
CA GLN A 98 5.73 11.08 11.45
C GLN A 98 4.35 10.65 10.95
N PHE A 99 4.15 10.68 9.64
CA PHE A 99 2.90 10.23 9.05
C PHE A 99 3.14 9.61 7.68
N TRP A 100 2.29 8.66 7.33
CA TRP A 100 2.31 7.99 6.05
C TRP A 100 1.42 8.70 5.04
N ILE A 101 1.89 8.81 3.81
CA ILE A 101 1.16 9.34 2.67
C ILE A 101 1.67 8.66 1.40
N PHE A 102 0.76 8.32 0.48
CA PHE A 102 1.16 7.70 -0.77
C PHE A 102 1.66 8.76 -1.76
N PHE A 103 2.64 8.42 -2.61
CA PHE A 103 3.33 9.40 -3.45
C PHE A 103 2.43 10.09 -4.49
N SER A 104 1.32 9.47 -4.91
CA SER A 104 0.34 10.08 -5.83
C SER A 104 -0.66 11.01 -5.13
N ASN A 105 -0.59 11.15 -3.82
CA ASN A 105 -1.54 11.98 -3.09
C ASN A 105 -1.39 13.46 -3.46
N ASN A 106 -2.50 14.12 -3.82
CA ASN A 106 -2.53 15.51 -4.28
C ASN A 106 -1.99 16.54 -3.28
N ARG A 107 -1.84 16.16 -2.00
CA ARG A 107 -1.24 17.02 -0.98
C ARG A 107 0.28 17.14 -1.10
N LEU A 108 0.94 16.25 -1.85
CA LEU A 108 2.38 16.28 -2.05
C LEU A 108 2.75 17.19 -3.20
N SER A 109 3.80 17.97 -3.01
CA SER A 109 4.35 18.84 -4.04
C SER A 109 5.87 18.82 -3.98
N SER A 110 6.49 18.99 -5.14
CA SER A 110 7.94 19.11 -5.26
C SER A 110 8.44 20.34 -4.50
N PHE A 111 9.67 20.25 -3.98
CA PHE A 111 10.29 21.39 -3.29
C PHE A 111 10.36 22.63 -4.20
N GLY A 112 10.02 23.79 -3.65
CA GLY A 112 9.94 25.05 -4.37
C GLY A 112 8.54 25.38 -4.90
N PHE A 113 7.53 24.52 -4.70
CA PHE A 113 6.17 24.75 -5.18
C PHE A 113 5.57 26.05 -4.61
N VAL A 114 5.61 26.24 -3.29
CA VAL A 114 5.09 27.43 -2.60
C VAL A 114 5.82 28.69 -3.05
N THR A 115 7.15 28.63 -3.14
CA THR A 115 7.96 29.79 -3.55
C THR A 115 7.73 30.17 -5.01
N ASN A 116 7.54 29.17 -5.89
CA ASN A 116 7.29 29.40 -7.31
C ASN A 116 5.87 29.91 -7.58
N LYS A 117 4.87 29.43 -6.82
CA LYS A 117 3.49 29.91 -6.90
C LYS A 117 3.34 31.35 -6.38
N GLY A 118 4.06 31.69 -5.31
CA GLY A 118 3.95 32.99 -4.64
C GLY A 118 2.64 33.16 -3.90
N SER A 119 2.27 34.40 -3.57
CA SER A 119 1.03 34.70 -2.84
C SER A 119 -0.21 34.22 -3.61
N PRO A 120 -1.22 33.59 -2.98
CA PRO A 120 -1.43 33.42 -1.52
C PRO A 120 -0.75 32.21 -0.84
N TRP A 121 0.04 31.41 -1.57
CA TRP A 121 0.70 30.23 -0.99
C TRP A 121 1.78 30.63 0.01
N GLN A 122 1.77 29.99 1.17
CA GLN A 122 2.70 30.30 2.26
C GLN A 122 3.05 29.08 3.11
N PHE A 123 4.26 29.11 3.65
CA PHE A 123 4.69 28.14 4.64
C PHE A 123 4.03 28.43 6.00
N LYS A 124 3.30 27.47 6.54
CA LYS A 124 2.76 27.52 7.91
C LYS A 124 3.15 26.28 8.68
N TYR A 125 3.88 26.47 9.78
CA TYR A 125 4.28 25.37 10.66
C TYR A 125 3.06 24.66 11.26
N PRO A 126 3.00 23.32 11.18
CA PRO A 126 1.86 22.55 11.70
C PRO A 126 1.88 22.36 13.23
N GLY A 127 3.04 22.47 13.89
CA GLY A 127 3.15 22.28 15.35
C GLY A 127 2.72 23.48 16.18
N LYS A 128 2.58 23.29 17.50
CA LYS A 128 2.24 24.35 18.45
C LYS A 128 3.46 25.24 18.72
N VAL A 129 3.48 26.44 18.14
CA VAL A 129 4.63 27.35 18.23
C VAL A 129 4.47 28.34 19.39
N ASN A 130 5.47 28.45 20.27
CA ASN A 130 5.58 29.59 21.18
C ASN A 130 6.03 30.86 20.39
N LYS A 131 5.16 31.88 20.33
CA LYS A 131 5.22 33.01 19.37
C LYS A 131 6.52 33.82 19.36
N PHE A 132 7.32 33.82 20.44
CA PHE A 132 8.48 34.73 20.58
C PHE A 132 9.85 34.11 20.22
N SER A 133 10.10 32.82 20.48
CA SER A 133 11.42 32.21 20.22
C SER A 133 11.53 31.56 18.83
N CYS A 134 10.42 31.21 18.21
CA CYS A 134 10.41 30.30 17.08
C CYS A 134 10.54 30.94 15.69
N LYS A 135 10.25 32.23 15.48
CA LYS A 135 10.30 32.82 14.13
C LYS A 135 11.71 32.78 13.52
N VAL A 136 12.73 33.05 14.34
CA VAL A 136 14.13 32.98 13.89
C VAL A 136 14.52 31.53 13.65
N LYS A 137 14.16 30.61 14.55
CA LYS A 137 14.44 29.18 14.39
C LYS A 137 13.78 28.57 13.16
N LEU A 138 12.50 28.87 12.91
CA LEU A 138 11.76 28.40 11.74
C LEU A 138 12.33 28.97 10.43
N SER A 139 12.75 30.24 10.41
CA SER A 139 13.39 30.80 9.20
C SER A 139 14.76 30.19 8.93
N THR A 140 15.54 29.89 9.97
CA THR A 140 16.77 29.09 9.84
C THR A 140 16.47 27.67 9.34
N GLN A 141 15.43 27.02 9.86
CA GLN A 141 15.00 25.69 9.41
C GLN A 141 14.62 25.67 7.93
N LEU A 142 13.87 26.68 7.45
CA LEU A 142 13.51 26.79 6.03
C LEU A 142 14.76 26.93 5.14
N ARG A 143 15.76 27.72 5.57
CA ARG A 143 17.05 27.85 4.85
C ARG A 143 17.83 26.54 4.83
N GLN A 144 17.94 25.87 5.97
CA GLN A 144 18.59 24.56 6.04
C GLN A 144 17.91 23.53 5.14
N SER A 145 16.58 23.50 5.15
CA SER A 145 15.80 22.59 4.31
C SER A 145 16.02 22.90 2.82
N ALA A 146 16.14 24.18 2.45
CA ALA A 146 16.50 24.59 1.10
C ALA A 146 17.91 24.13 0.71
N GLU A 147 18.92 24.31 1.58
CA GLU A 147 20.28 23.82 1.33
C GLU A 147 20.34 22.29 1.18
N GLU A 148 19.60 21.55 2.00
CA GLU A 148 19.49 20.09 1.91
C GLU A 148 18.79 19.65 0.62
N SER A 149 17.74 20.37 0.20
CA SER A 149 17.06 20.11 -1.07
C SER A 149 17.96 20.33 -2.30
N ILE A 150 18.97 21.20 -2.22
CA ILE A 150 19.95 21.39 -3.30
C ILE A 150 20.89 20.19 -3.43
N LYS A 151 21.22 19.54 -2.30
CA LYS A 151 22.08 18.34 -2.28
C LYS A 151 21.36 17.13 -2.89
N GLU A 152 20.08 16.96 -2.54
CA GLU A 152 19.21 15.90 -3.05
C GLU A 152 17.90 16.49 -3.59
N PRO A 153 17.90 16.98 -4.84
CA PRO A 153 16.75 17.65 -5.42
C PRO A 153 15.63 16.67 -5.73
N THR A 154 14.43 17.04 -5.34
CA THR A 154 13.21 16.30 -5.65
C THR A 154 12.76 16.64 -7.07
N PRO A 155 12.76 15.69 -8.03
CA PRO A 155 12.38 15.99 -9.40
C PRO A 155 10.97 16.58 -9.51
N ALA A 156 10.83 17.64 -10.30
CA ALA A 156 9.60 18.42 -10.41
C ALA A 156 8.40 17.62 -10.96
N ASP A 157 8.68 16.54 -11.71
CA ASP A 157 7.69 15.67 -12.35
C ASP A 157 7.24 14.48 -11.48
N LEU A 158 7.77 14.32 -10.26
CA LEU A 158 7.43 13.17 -9.40
C LEU A 158 5.99 13.23 -8.87
N PHE A 159 5.61 14.40 -8.38
CA PHE A 159 4.28 14.64 -7.86
C PHE A 159 3.50 15.25 -9.01
N GLN A 160 2.59 14.47 -9.57
CA GLN A 160 1.84 14.87 -10.76
C GLN A 160 1.15 16.21 -10.53
N PRO A 161 1.04 17.06 -11.57
CA PRO A 161 0.17 18.22 -11.48
C PRO A 161 -1.24 17.72 -11.14
N ALA A 162 -1.86 18.32 -10.13
CA ALA A 162 -3.26 18.08 -9.79
C ALA A 162 -4.07 18.08 -11.09
N GLN A 163 -4.93 17.06 -11.27
CA GLN A 163 -5.91 17.03 -12.35
C GLN A 163 -6.56 18.41 -12.48
N SER A 164 -6.92 18.82 -13.69
CA SER A 164 -7.58 20.11 -13.92
C SER A 164 -8.85 20.17 -13.07
N LEU A 165 -8.76 20.87 -11.93
CA LEU A 165 -9.87 20.97 -11.00
C LEU A 165 -10.99 21.76 -11.66
N GLU A 166 -12.21 21.25 -11.55
CA GLU A 166 -13.39 21.96 -12.00
C GLU A 166 -13.83 22.97 -10.94
N ALA A 167 -14.43 24.07 -11.39
CA ALA A 167 -14.99 25.05 -10.47
C ALA A 167 -16.20 24.47 -9.75
N HIS A 168 -16.29 24.67 -8.44
CA HIS A 168 -17.42 24.22 -7.64
C HIS A 168 -18.50 25.29 -7.52
N ASN A 169 -19.69 24.88 -7.08
CA ASN A 169 -20.84 25.76 -6.87
C ASN A 169 -21.26 25.91 -5.39
N PHE A 170 -20.47 25.39 -4.45
CA PHE A 170 -20.71 25.53 -3.02
C PHE A 170 -20.56 26.96 -2.50
N VAL A 171 -21.40 27.31 -1.53
CA VAL A 171 -21.40 28.60 -0.82
C VAL A 171 -21.34 28.35 0.69
N THR A 172 -20.63 29.21 1.40
CA THR A 172 -20.56 29.18 2.87
C THR A 172 -21.96 29.19 3.50
N GLY A 173 -22.20 28.31 4.46
CA GLY A 173 -23.47 28.14 5.16
C GLY A 173 -24.38 27.06 4.58
N MET A 174 -24.07 26.53 3.38
CA MET A 174 -24.79 25.38 2.83
C MET A 174 -24.58 24.14 3.70
N LYS A 175 -25.66 23.36 3.89
CA LYS A 175 -25.62 22.08 4.59
C LYS A 175 -25.52 20.90 3.64
N VAL A 176 -24.75 19.90 4.05
CA VAL A 176 -24.44 18.68 3.31
C VAL A 176 -24.40 17.49 4.27
N GLU A 177 -24.39 16.29 3.71
CA GLU A 177 -24.02 15.06 4.43
C GLU A 177 -22.53 14.77 4.18
N ALA A 178 -21.79 14.34 5.20
CA ALA A 178 -20.38 13.99 5.03
C ALA A 178 -19.98 12.77 5.87
N LEU A 179 -19.03 11.99 5.38
CA LEU A 179 -18.37 10.95 6.18
C LEU A 179 -17.53 11.63 7.26
N ASN A 180 -17.58 11.15 8.50
CA ASN A 180 -16.77 11.71 9.56
C ASN A 180 -15.28 11.35 9.39
N PRO A 181 -14.36 12.32 9.19
CA PRO A 181 -12.93 12.05 9.00
C PRO A 181 -12.26 11.35 10.18
N GLN A 182 -12.81 11.45 11.39
CA GLN A 182 -12.21 10.87 12.58
C GLN A 182 -12.50 9.37 12.74
N ASP A 183 -13.68 8.91 12.29
CA ASP A 183 -14.08 7.51 12.45
C ASP A 183 -14.15 6.75 11.12
N MET A 184 -14.20 7.45 9.97
CA MET A 184 -14.33 6.88 8.63
C MET A 184 -15.45 5.83 8.53
N LYS A 185 -16.50 5.97 9.35
CA LYS A 185 -17.59 5.00 9.55
C LYS A 185 -18.96 5.65 9.41
N THR A 186 -19.14 6.82 10.03
CA THR A 186 -20.47 7.44 10.19
C THR A 186 -20.68 8.60 9.22
N ILE A 187 -21.86 8.64 8.58
CA ILE A 187 -22.32 9.82 7.84
C ILE A 187 -23.00 10.75 8.85
N ARG A 188 -22.71 12.05 8.76
CA ARG A 188 -23.25 13.08 9.66
C ARG A 188 -23.60 14.36 8.90
N PRO A 189 -24.52 15.18 9.44
CA PRO A 189 -24.71 16.55 8.96
C PRO A 189 -23.42 17.37 9.07
N ALA A 190 -23.17 18.15 8.03
CA ALA A 190 -22.00 18.99 7.93
C ALA A 190 -22.33 20.31 7.22
N THR A 191 -21.48 21.31 7.41
CA THR A 191 -21.67 22.65 6.87
C THR A 191 -20.45 23.09 6.07
N VAL A 192 -20.68 23.75 4.94
CA VAL A 192 -19.63 24.50 4.22
C VAL A 192 -19.25 25.71 5.07
N THR A 193 -18.13 25.64 5.78
CA THR A 193 -17.72 26.68 6.73
C THR A 193 -16.91 27.79 6.08
N LYS A 194 -16.22 27.47 4.97
CA LYS A 194 -15.35 28.43 4.28
C LYS A 194 -15.19 28.07 2.81
N VAL A 195 -15.27 29.07 1.93
CA VAL A 195 -14.88 28.96 0.51
C VAL A 195 -13.57 29.72 0.32
N PHE A 196 -12.54 29.08 -0.24
CA PHE A 196 -11.20 29.67 -0.41
C PHE A 196 -10.97 30.28 -1.79
N ASN A 197 -11.48 29.62 -2.82
CA ASN A 197 -11.45 30.03 -4.23
C ASN A 197 -12.51 29.22 -4.99
N ASN A 198 -12.52 29.30 -6.32
CA ASN A 198 -13.46 28.56 -7.16
C ASN A 198 -13.28 27.03 -7.12
N PHE A 199 -12.18 26.52 -6.56
CA PHE A 199 -11.82 25.10 -6.61
C PHE A 199 -11.78 24.43 -5.24
N HIS A 200 -11.67 25.21 -4.14
CA HIS A 200 -11.47 24.66 -2.81
C HIS A 200 -12.40 25.31 -1.78
N PHE A 201 -12.99 24.46 -0.93
CA PHE A 201 -13.84 24.85 0.18
C PHE A 201 -13.66 23.90 1.36
N LEU A 202 -14.11 24.30 2.54
CA LEU A 202 -14.00 23.54 3.78
C LEU A 202 -15.38 23.10 4.25
N VAL A 203 -15.55 21.80 4.46
CA VAL A 203 -16.76 21.21 5.04
C VAL A 203 -16.42 20.70 6.43
N ALA A 204 -17.15 21.15 7.46
CA ALA A 204 -16.96 20.71 8.84
C ALA A 204 -18.20 19.98 9.35
N ILE A 205 -18.00 18.92 10.14
CA ILE A 205 -19.09 18.19 10.79
C ILE A 205 -19.73 19.06 11.88
N ASP A 206 -21.06 19.10 11.94
CA ASP A 206 -21.83 20.02 12.81
C ASP A 206 -21.75 19.70 14.32
N ASP A 207 -21.02 18.67 14.74
CA ASP A 207 -20.99 18.16 16.12
C ASP A 207 -20.17 19.00 17.12
N HIS A 208 -19.36 19.96 16.66
CA HIS A 208 -18.41 20.70 17.49
C HIS A 208 -18.30 22.17 17.07
N HIS A 209 -19.29 22.99 17.45
CA HIS A 209 -19.23 24.45 17.24
C HIS A 209 -18.16 25.16 18.10
N GLU A 210 -17.69 24.54 19.19
CA GLU A 210 -16.76 25.17 20.15
C GLU A 210 -15.27 24.93 19.82
N ASP A 211 -14.96 24.02 18.89
CA ASP A 211 -13.59 23.60 18.54
C ASP A 211 -13.22 23.92 17.07
N TYR A 212 -13.66 25.05 16.51
CA TYR A 212 -13.16 25.49 15.19
C TYR A 212 -11.63 25.65 15.12
N GLU A 213 -10.92 25.57 16.25
CA GLU A 213 -9.46 25.48 16.32
C GLU A 213 -8.94 24.04 16.16
N ASP A 214 -9.68 23.01 16.58
CA ASP A 214 -9.26 21.60 16.58
C ASP A 214 -9.80 20.83 15.36
N SER A 215 -9.65 21.42 14.17
CA SER A 215 -9.04 20.90 12.92
C SER A 215 -9.24 19.43 12.44
N ARG A 216 -9.81 18.51 13.20
CA ARG A 216 -9.85 17.06 12.95
C ARG A 216 -11.21 16.55 12.45
N MET A 217 -12.22 17.41 12.43
CA MET A 217 -13.59 17.09 11.99
C MET A 217 -14.00 17.86 10.73
N ALA A 218 -13.07 18.06 9.79
CA ALA A 218 -13.35 18.78 8.55
C ALA A 218 -12.59 18.18 7.35
N TRP A 219 -13.18 18.33 6.18
CA TRP A 219 -12.62 17.98 4.89
C TRP A 219 -12.31 19.24 4.08
N LEU A 220 -11.05 19.40 3.66
CA LEU A 220 -10.71 20.30 2.57
C LEU A 220 -11.16 19.65 1.25
N CYS A 221 -12.18 20.23 0.64
CA CYS A 221 -12.89 19.67 -0.49
C CYS A 221 -12.59 20.43 -1.78
N ASP A 222 -12.61 19.69 -2.89
CA ASP A 222 -12.82 20.19 -4.23
C ASP A 222 -14.22 19.75 -4.74
N SER A 223 -14.54 20.05 -6.00
CA SER A 223 -15.84 19.70 -6.62
C SER A 223 -16.13 18.20 -6.67
N MET A 224 -15.09 17.36 -6.65
CA MET A 224 -15.16 15.90 -6.78
C MET A 224 -14.87 15.16 -5.48
N HIS A 225 -14.80 15.88 -4.35
CA HIS A 225 -14.41 15.27 -3.08
C HIS A 225 -15.29 14.05 -2.75
N PRO A 226 -14.70 12.87 -2.49
CA PRO A 226 -15.46 11.63 -2.45
C PRO A 226 -16.42 11.56 -1.27
N TYR A 227 -16.12 12.22 -0.15
CA TYR A 227 -16.81 12.01 1.12
C TYR A 227 -17.88 13.05 1.52
N ILE A 228 -18.36 13.84 0.56
CA ILE A 228 -19.46 14.81 0.76
C ILE A 228 -20.65 14.50 -0.16
N TYR A 229 -21.87 14.73 0.32
CA TYR A 229 -23.10 14.28 -0.34
C TYR A 229 -24.25 15.28 -0.14
N PRO A 230 -25.23 15.31 -1.07
CA PRO A 230 -26.45 16.08 -0.88
C PRO A 230 -27.27 15.53 0.28
N ILE A 231 -28.11 16.38 0.85
CA ILE A 231 -29.04 16.00 1.92
C ILE A 231 -29.99 14.91 1.42
N GLY A 232 -30.17 13.85 2.21
CA GLY A 232 -31.00 12.68 1.89
C GLY A 232 -30.24 11.53 1.20
N TRP A 233 -28.96 11.71 0.87
CA TRP A 233 -28.15 10.67 0.25
C TRP A 233 -28.00 9.42 1.14
N ALA A 234 -27.74 9.60 2.43
CA ALA A 234 -27.63 8.50 3.39
C ALA A 234 -28.94 7.71 3.49
N GLN A 235 -30.07 8.42 3.58
CA GLN A 235 -31.40 7.79 3.62
C GLN A 235 -31.69 7.00 2.34
N LYS A 236 -31.41 7.58 1.16
CA LYS A 236 -31.58 6.92 -0.14
C LYS A 236 -30.78 5.62 -0.25
N ASN A 237 -29.59 5.59 0.35
CA ASN A 237 -28.69 4.44 0.33
C ASN A 237 -28.81 3.52 1.56
N ASN A 238 -29.83 3.71 2.40
CA ASN A 238 -30.06 2.93 3.64
C ASN A 238 -28.88 2.97 4.62
N LEU A 239 -28.15 4.09 4.67
CA LEU A 239 -27.06 4.32 5.62
C LEU A 239 -27.58 5.08 6.85
N PRO A 240 -27.14 4.71 8.05
CA PRO A 240 -27.52 5.43 9.26
C PRO A 240 -26.87 6.82 9.30
N LEU A 241 -27.70 7.85 9.28
CA LEU A 241 -27.28 9.23 9.52
C LEU A 241 -27.22 9.48 11.03
N LYS A 242 -26.04 9.79 11.55
CA LYS A 242 -25.88 10.08 12.97
C LYS A 242 -26.21 11.55 13.24
N ALA A 243 -27.22 11.76 14.07
CA ALA A 243 -27.74 13.09 14.43
C ALA A 243 -26.65 13.95 15.11
N PRO A 244 -26.64 15.28 14.87
CA PRO A 244 -25.73 16.20 15.55
C PRO A 244 -26.00 16.26 17.05
N LYS A 245 -24.99 16.55 17.87
CA LYS A 245 -25.14 16.67 19.33
C LYS A 245 -26.18 17.69 19.81
N ILE A 246 -26.46 18.71 18.99
CA ILE A 246 -27.50 19.71 19.31
C ILE A 246 -28.91 19.14 19.21
N TRP A 247 -29.09 18.02 18.52
CA TRP A 247 -30.33 17.28 18.40
C TRP A 247 -30.49 16.31 19.58
N LYS A 248 -31.38 16.63 20.52
CA LYS A 248 -31.52 15.90 21.79
C LYS A 248 -32.68 14.91 21.84
N GLU A 249 -33.75 15.14 21.08
CA GLU A 249 -35.00 14.38 21.18
C GLU A 249 -35.54 14.04 19.79
N GLY A 250 -36.18 12.87 19.67
CA GLY A 250 -36.80 12.41 18.42
C GLY A 250 -35.81 11.85 17.38
N SER A 251 -36.36 11.32 16.29
CA SER A 251 -35.59 10.96 15.09
C SER A 251 -35.11 12.24 14.41
N PHE A 252 -33.87 12.24 13.93
CA PHE A 252 -33.33 13.38 13.21
C PHE A 252 -34.14 13.67 11.94
N ASP A 253 -34.53 14.93 11.77
CA ASP A 253 -35.27 15.42 10.61
C ASP A 253 -34.55 16.62 10.00
N TRP A 254 -34.32 16.54 8.68
CA TRP A 254 -33.56 17.57 7.97
C TRP A 254 -34.33 18.89 7.86
N ASP A 255 -35.66 18.87 7.69
CA ASP A 255 -36.45 20.09 7.51
C ASP A 255 -36.54 20.90 8.80
N GLU A 256 -36.76 20.23 9.93
CA GLU A 256 -36.72 20.85 11.25
C GLU A 256 -35.31 21.35 11.58
N TYR A 257 -34.27 20.57 11.26
CA TYR A 257 -32.88 20.97 11.48
C TYR A 257 -32.51 22.23 10.68
N LEU A 258 -32.84 22.28 9.40
CA LEU A 258 -32.59 23.43 8.53
C LEU A 258 -33.33 24.69 9.01
N THR A 259 -34.57 24.52 9.49
CA THR A 259 -35.36 25.60 10.09
C THR A 259 -34.71 26.12 11.37
N MET A 260 -34.29 25.20 12.26
CA MET A 260 -33.60 25.53 13.51
C MET A 260 -32.30 26.31 13.27
N THR A 261 -31.52 25.92 12.26
CA THR A 261 -30.23 26.56 11.94
C THR A 261 -30.32 27.70 10.94
N SER A 262 -31.53 28.02 10.43
CA SER A 262 -31.74 29.04 9.40
C SER A 262 -30.79 28.89 8.20
N SER A 263 -30.62 27.66 7.72
CA SER A 263 -29.65 27.30 6.69
C SER A 263 -30.32 26.65 5.49
N VAL A 264 -29.59 26.53 4.39
CA VAL A 264 -30.09 25.92 3.14
C VAL A 264 -29.30 24.67 2.77
N PRO A 265 -29.92 23.66 2.14
CA PRO A 265 -29.19 22.52 1.61
C PRO A 265 -28.31 22.94 0.43
N ALA A 266 -27.16 22.29 0.26
CA ALA A 266 -26.41 22.39 -0.98
C ALA A 266 -27.20 21.68 -2.11
N PRO A 267 -27.39 22.32 -3.27
CA PRO A 267 -28.07 21.69 -4.41
C PRO A 267 -27.31 20.48 -4.97
N ASP A 268 -28.04 19.51 -5.54
CA ASP A 268 -27.48 18.29 -6.13
C ASP A 268 -26.43 18.55 -7.22
N TYR A 269 -26.60 19.61 -8.03
CA TYR A 269 -25.67 19.96 -9.09
C TYR A 269 -24.30 20.45 -8.58
N CYS A 270 -24.16 20.72 -7.27
CA CYS A 270 -22.88 21.04 -6.66
C CYS A 270 -21.98 19.80 -6.53
N PHE A 271 -22.55 18.60 -6.56
CA PHE A 271 -21.84 17.35 -6.36
C PHE A 271 -21.50 16.72 -7.71
N GLY A 272 -20.23 16.38 -7.90
CA GLY A 272 -19.76 15.70 -9.11
C GLY A 272 -20.27 14.26 -9.25
N ASP A 273 -20.13 13.70 -10.46
CA ASP A 273 -20.61 12.36 -10.80
C ASP A 273 -19.75 11.26 -10.16
N LYS A 274 -20.38 10.44 -9.32
CA LYS A 274 -19.73 9.46 -8.43
C LYS A 274 -20.01 8.03 -8.87
N LYS A 275 -19.53 7.66 -10.06
CA LYS A 275 -19.82 6.33 -10.64
C LYS A 275 -18.93 5.22 -10.06
N PRO A 276 -19.50 4.03 -9.77
CA PRO A 276 -18.70 2.85 -9.41
C PRO A 276 -17.84 2.41 -10.59
N LEU A 277 -16.63 1.92 -10.28
CA LEU A 277 -15.80 1.18 -11.20
C LEU A 277 -16.43 -0.19 -11.46
N LYS A 278 -16.52 -0.58 -12.74
CA LYS A 278 -17.26 -1.79 -13.17
C LYS A 278 -16.65 -3.10 -12.68
N ASP A 279 -15.35 -3.09 -12.36
CA ASP A 279 -14.60 -4.31 -12.07
C ASP A 279 -14.55 -4.65 -10.57
N ILE A 280 -14.98 -3.72 -9.69
CA ILE A 280 -14.97 -3.92 -8.25
C ILE A 280 -16.26 -4.62 -7.81
N LYS A 281 -16.13 -5.68 -7.00
CA LYS A 281 -17.26 -6.50 -6.54
C LYS A 281 -17.20 -6.75 -5.03
N VAL A 282 -18.38 -6.83 -4.41
CA VAL A 282 -18.52 -7.31 -3.03
C VAL A 282 -17.91 -8.70 -2.91
N GLY A 283 -17.20 -8.94 -1.81
CA GLY A 283 -16.48 -10.18 -1.51
C GLY A 283 -15.03 -10.21 -2.03
N MET A 284 -14.61 -9.23 -2.84
CA MET A 284 -13.20 -9.12 -3.26
C MET A 284 -12.28 -8.92 -2.05
N LYS A 285 -11.11 -9.56 -2.11
CA LYS A 285 -10.05 -9.42 -1.11
C LYS A 285 -9.02 -8.41 -1.57
N LEU A 286 -8.50 -7.65 -0.62
CA LEU A 286 -7.51 -6.60 -0.82
C LEU A 286 -6.68 -6.41 0.46
N GLU A 287 -5.69 -5.54 0.40
CA GLU A 287 -4.94 -5.08 1.56
C GLU A 287 -5.32 -3.62 1.84
N ALA A 288 -5.71 -3.29 3.06
CA ALA A 288 -6.22 -1.95 3.39
C ALA A 288 -5.55 -1.35 4.62
N VAL A 289 -5.22 -0.06 4.54
CA VAL A 289 -4.67 0.71 5.66
C VAL A 289 -5.75 0.96 6.70
N ASN A 290 -5.44 0.75 7.98
CA ASN A 290 -6.32 1.12 9.09
C ASN A 290 -6.42 2.66 9.21
N PRO A 291 -7.59 3.30 9.06
CA PRO A 291 -7.71 4.76 9.15
C PRO A 291 -7.45 5.28 10.57
N MET A 292 -7.58 4.42 11.59
CA MET A 292 -7.28 4.77 12.97
C MET A 292 -5.79 4.65 13.30
N ASN A 293 -5.06 3.83 12.56
CA ASN A 293 -3.62 3.69 12.68
C ASN A 293 -3.01 3.47 11.29
N HIS A 294 -2.55 4.56 10.66
CA HIS A 294 -2.03 4.50 9.29
C HIS A 294 -0.77 3.64 9.15
N GLU A 295 -0.11 3.21 10.22
CA GLU A 295 1.02 2.28 10.16
C GLU A 295 0.59 0.84 9.84
N GLU A 296 -0.65 0.47 10.13
CA GLU A 296 -1.15 -0.90 9.99
C GLU A 296 -1.83 -1.13 8.65
N ILE A 297 -1.44 -2.21 7.97
CA ILE A 297 -2.15 -2.71 6.79
C ILE A 297 -2.72 -4.09 7.13
N HIS A 298 -4.00 -4.30 6.83
CA HIS A 298 -4.73 -5.52 7.14
C HIS A 298 -5.16 -6.25 5.87
N VAL A 299 -5.27 -7.58 5.97
CA VAL A 299 -6.08 -8.33 5.02
C VAL A 299 -7.51 -7.83 5.14
N ALA A 300 -8.13 -7.51 4.01
CA ALA A 300 -9.44 -6.88 4.01
C ALA A 300 -10.38 -7.48 2.98
N SER A 301 -11.68 -7.23 3.18
CA SER A 301 -12.76 -7.71 2.33
C SER A 301 -13.71 -6.57 2.00
N ILE A 302 -14.15 -6.47 0.74
CA ILE A 302 -15.21 -5.54 0.36
C ILE A 302 -16.56 -6.12 0.81
N GLU A 303 -17.22 -5.45 1.74
CA GLU A 303 -18.50 -5.88 2.32
C GLU A 303 -19.70 -5.26 1.61
N ALA A 304 -19.57 -4.01 1.17
CA ALA A 304 -20.63 -3.30 0.46
C ALA A 304 -20.03 -2.27 -0.51
N ILE A 305 -20.78 -1.94 -1.55
CA ILE A 305 -20.43 -0.90 -2.52
C ILE A 305 -21.65 0.01 -2.69
N ILE A 306 -21.45 1.31 -2.52
CA ILE A 306 -22.48 2.33 -2.70
C ILE A 306 -21.87 3.44 -3.54
N GLU A 307 -22.34 3.60 -4.78
CA GLU A 307 -21.73 4.53 -5.74
C GLU A 307 -20.21 4.28 -5.85
N HIS A 308 -19.36 5.28 -5.68
CA HIS A 308 -17.90 5.15 -5.67
C HIS A 308 -17.32 4.70 -4.32
N MET A 309 -18.14 4.55 -3.27
CA MET A 309 -17.71 4.16 -1.93
C MET A 309 -17.68 2.66 -1.76
N VAL A 310 -16.63 2.17 -1.13
CA VAL A 310 -16.46 0.77 -0.75
C VAL A 310 -16.40 0.66 0.77
N CYS A 311 -17.26 -0.19 1.34
CA CYS A 311 -17.19 -0.58 2.74
C CYS A 311 -16.22 -1.76 2.84
N VAL A 312 -15.13 -1.55 3.56
CA VAL A 312 -14.04 -2.51 3.67
C VAL A 312 -13.95 -2.97 5.12
N GLU A 313 -14.04 -4.28 5.34
CA GLU A 313 -13.80 -4.92 6.63
C GLU A 313 -12.33 -5.28 6.76
N LEU A 314 -11.70 -4.82 7.84
CA LEU A 314 -10.31 -5.14 8.18
C LEU A 314 -10.28 -6.41 9.03
N LEU A 315 -9.61 -7.45 8.54
CA LEU A 315 -9.45 -8.72 9.25
C LEU A 315 -8.03 -8.78 9.86
N PRO A 316 -7.86 -9.26 11.12
CA PRO A 316 -8.85 -9.92 11.98
C PRO A 316 -9.73 -9.01 12.84
N ILE A 317 -9.53 -7.69 12.83
CA ILE A 317 -10.20 -6.77 13.78
C ILE A 317 -11.74 -6.80 13.63
N GLY A 318 -12.25 -7.09 12.42
CA GLY A 318 -13.68 -7.12 12.09
C GLY A 318 -14.29 -5.73 11.96
N ASP A 319 -13.48 -4.68 12.06
CA ASP A 319 -13.90 -3.30 11.94
C ASP A 319 -14.14 -2.94 10.47
N LYS A 320 -15.26 -2.26 10.20
CA LYS A 320 -15.66 -1.84 8.85
C LYS A 320 -15.45 -0.34 8.68
N PHE A 321 -14.79 0.07 7.60
CA PHE A 321 -14.58 1.48 7.27
C PHE A 321 -14.99 1.78 5.83
N TRP A 322 -15.31 3.03 5.56
CA TRP A 322 -15.68 3.51 4.25
C TRP A 322 -14.48 4.18 3.57
N TYR A 323 -14.20 3.78 2.33
CA TYR A 323 -13.16 4.35 1.50
C TYR A 323 -13.74 4.74 0.14
N SER A 324 -13.11 5.71 -0.51
CA SER A 324 -13.28 5.88 -1.95
C SER A 324 -12.62 4.70 -2.68
N GLN A 325 -13.24 4.22 -3.76
CA GLN A 325 -12.70 3.12 -4.57
C GLN A 325 -11.31 3.38 -5.17
N ASP A 326 -10.92 4.65 -5.32
CA ASP A 326 -9.62 5.13 -5.81
C ASP A 326 -8.71 5.63 -4.68
N SER A 327 -9.02 5.29 -3.43
CA SER A 327 -8.25 5.73 -2.28
C SER A 327 -6.83 5.15 -2.29
N ASP A 328 -5.85 6.02 -2.07
CA ASP A 328 -4.44 5.71 -1.79
C ASP A 328 -4.20 4.81 -0.55
N LEU A 329 -5.27 4.40 0.14
CA LEU A 329 -5.26 3.54 1.33
C LEU A 329 -5.65 2.09 1.03
N LEU A 330 -6.01 1.79 -0.22
CA LEU A 330 -6.41 0.46 -0.67
C LEU A 330 -5.35 -0.09 -1.63
N PHE A 331 -4.89 -1.31 -1.39
CA PHE A 331 -3.83 -1.96 -2.15
C PHE A 331 -4.28 -3.33 -2.67
N PRO A 332 -3.76 -3.76 -3.84
CA PRO A 332 -4.02 -5.10 -4.35
C PRO A 332 -3.38 -6.16 -3.45
N VAL A 333 -3.91 -7.38 -3.52
CA VAL A 333 -3.33 -8.54 -2.82
C VAL A 333 -1.89 -8.76 -3.27
N GLY A 334 -0.98 -8.93 -2.30
CA GLY A 334 0.45 -9.13 -2.53
C GLY A 334 1.27 -7.83 -2.48
N TRP A 335 0.65 -6.68 -2.24
CA TRP A 335 1.38 -5.41 -2.13
C TRP A 335 2.35 -5.41 -0.95
N CYS A 336 1.92 -5.86 0.24
CA CYS A 336 2.77 -5.93 1.42
C CYS A 336 3.95 -6.89 1.21
N ASP A 337 3.70 -8.08 0.66
CA ASP A 337 4.73 -9.08 0.37
C ASP A 337 5.77 -8.54 -0.62
N SER A 338 5.30 -7.92 -1.71
CA SER A 338 6.17 -7.34 -2.75
C SER A 338 7.07 -6.21 -2.24
N ASN A 339 6.62 -5.49 -1.21
CA ASN A 339 7.32 -4.32 -0.67
C ASN A 339 7.94 -4.58 0.71
N ASN A 340 7.92 -5.82 1.19
CA ASN A 340 8.41 -6.21 2.52
C ASN A 340 7.79 -5.37 3.66
N TYR A 341 6.49 -5.09 3.55
CA TYR A 341 5.71 -4.40 4.59
C TYR A 341 4.92 -5.40 5.43
N ALA A 342 4.70 -5.08 6.71
CA ALA A 342 3.97 -5.96 7.61
C ALA A 342 2.47 -5.97 7.27
N LEU A 343 1.95 -7.16 6.93
CA LEU A 343 0.53 -7.41 6.74
C LEU A 343 -0.07 -8.07 7.98
N HIS A 344 -1.11 -7.46 8.54
CA HIS A 344 -1.90 -8.04 9.61
C HIS A 344 -2.85 -9.08 9.00
N ILE A 345 -2.56 -10.34 9.29
CA ILE A 345 -3.33 -11.49 8.81
C ILE A 345 -4.27 -12.02 9.90
N PRO A 346 -5.42 -12.62 9.53
CA PRO A 346 -6.30 -13.23 10.51
C PRO A 346 -5.65 -14.43 11.18
N ASP A 347 -5.97 -14.65 12.46
CA ASP A 347 -5.47 -15.80 13.20
C ASP A 347 -6.12 -17.09 12.65
N MET A 348 -5.39 -17.82 11.80
CA MET A 348 -5.84 -19.05 11.15
C MET A 348 -6.00 -20.23 12.14
N SER A 349 -5.71 -20.03 13.43
CA SER A 349 -5.90 -21.05 14.47
C SER A 349 -7.38 -21.41 14.74
N VAL A 350 -8.33 -20.52 14.40
CA VAL A 350 -9.77 -20.69 14.69
C VAL A 350 -10.54 -21.47 13.62
N LEU A 351 -9.97 -21.66 12.42
CA LEU A 351 -10.65 -22.39 11.32
C LEU A 351 -10.59 -23.92 11.44
N LYS A 352 -10.10 -24.48 12.55
CA LYS A 352 -10.02 -25.94 12.75
C LYS A 352 -11.29 -26.63 13.27
N GLU A 353 -12.40 -25.92 13.47
CA GLU A 353 -13.66 -26.54 13.90
C GLU A 353 -14.87 -26.04 13.12
N VAL A 354 -15.04 -26.49 11.87
CA VAL A 354 -16.37 -26.64 11.29
C VAL A 354 -16.48 -28.06 10.75
N LYS A 355 -17.14 -28.94 11.52
CA LYS A 355 -17.62 -30.24 11.01
C LYS A 355 -18.73 -29.95 9.99
N VAL A 356 -18.39 -29.94 8.71
CA VAL A 356 -19.37 -29.93 7.63
C VAL A 356 -19.75 -31.39 7.35
N GLU A 357 -21.02 -31.74 7.57
CA GLU A 357 -21.60 -32.98 7.08
C GLU A 357 -21.63 -32.95 5.54
N GLU A 358 -20.83 -33.81 4.92
CA GLU A 358 -20.76 -33.95 3.46
C GLU A 358 -21.98 -34.70 2.91
N LYS A 359 -22.75 -34.04 2.04
CA LYS A 359 -23.55 -34.71 1.01
C LYS A 359 -22.75 -34.72 -0.31
N PRO A 360 -22.76 -35.81 -1.09
CA PRO A 360 -21.87 -35.95 -2.22
C PRO A 360 -22.43 -35.24 -3.46
N VAL A 361 -21.64 -34.37 -4.08
CA VAL A 361 -21.79 -33.98 -5.49
C VAL A 361 -20.42 -34.06 -6.16
N LYS A 362 -20.42 -34.65 -7.34
CA LYS A 362 -19.29 -35.27 -8.06
C LYS A 362 -18.17 -34.29 -8.45
N GLU A 363 -16.94 -34.74 -8.23
CA GLU A 363 -15.70 -34.13 -8.72
C GLU A 363 -15.42 -34.55 -10.18
N GLU A 364 -15.01 -33.60 -11.01
CA GLU A 364 -14.07 -33.85 -12.11
C GLU A 364 -12.72 -33.24 -11.73
N SER A 365 -11.67 -34.01 -12.00
CA SER A 365 -10.41 -34.12 -11.26
C SER A 365 -9.29 -33.21 -11.78
N MET A 366 -8.50 -32.66 -10.84
CA MET A 366 -7.04 -32.84 -10.75
C MET A 366 -6.55 -32.22 -9.43
N LYS A 367 -6.56 -33.00 -8.34
CA LYS A 367 -5.93 -32.67 -7.05
C LYS A 367 -4.61 -33.43 -6.95
N THR A 368 -3.49 -32.73 -6.79
CA THR A 368 -2.35 -33.26 -6.02
C THR A 368 -2.57 -32.83 -4.57
N SER A 369 -2.96 -33.77 -3.71
CA SER A 369 -3.05 -33.58 -2.26
C SER A 369 -1.65 -33.35 -1.69
N GLU A 370 -1.29 -32.09 -1.40
CA GLU A 370 -0.06 -31.82 -0.64
C GLU A 370 -0.30 -32.15 0.84
N GLU A 371 0.43 -33.15 1.35
CA GLU A 371 0.37 -33.56 2.76
C GLU A 371 0.90 -32.44 3.69
N TRP A 372 0.41 -32.38 4.93
CA TRP A 372 0.77 -31.34 5.90
C TRP A 372 1.91 -31.79 6.82
N CYS A 373 3.07 -31.14 6.72
CA CYS A 373 4.27 -31.47 7.49
C CYS A 373 4.34 -30.72 8.83
N GLU A 374 4.75 -31.45 9.88
CA GLU A 374 5.05 -30.87 11.18
C GLU A 374 6.37 -30.07 11.18
N LYS A 375 6.77 -29.56 12.35
CA LYS A 375 7.96 -28.74 12.50
C LYS A 375 9.24 -29.55 12.30
N ILE A 376 10.07 -29.17 11.35
CA ILE A 376 11.42 -29.71 11.16
C ILE A 376 12.42 -28.83 11.92
N TYR A 377 13.14 -29.41 12.88
CA TYR A 377 14.07 -28.68 13.75
C TYR A 377 15.51 -28.74 13.26
N PHE A 378 16.24 -27.63 13.34
CA PHE A 378 17.68 -27.61 13.06
C PHE A 378 18.49 -27.98 14.31
N ASN A 379 19.38 -28.95 14.19
CA ASN A 379 20.28 -29.32 15.28
C ASN A 379 21.55 -28.46 15.27
N TYR A 380 21.54 -27.33 15.98
CA TYR A 380 22.70 -26.42 16.09
C TYR A 380 23.92 -26.99 16.81
N LYS A 381 23.76 -28.15 17.47
CA LYS A 381 24.86 -28.85 18.16
C LYS A 381 25.57 -29.85 17.24
N CYS A 382 25.16 -29.96 15.98
CA CYS A 382 25.79 -30.88 15.02
C CYS A 382 27.18 -30.38 14.59
N TYR A 383 27.97 -31.31 14.04
CA TYR A 383 29.18 -30.97 13.32
C TYR A 383 28.79 -30.46 11.92
N ALA A 384 28.97 -29.17 11.66
CA ALA A 384 28.53 -28.49 10.42
C ALA A 384 29.27 -28.93 9.14
N GLY A 385 30.25 -29.86 9.24
CA GLY A 385 31.00 -30.34 8.09
C GLY A 385 31.85 -29.26 7.39
N PRO A 386 32.41 -29.56 6.21
CA PRO A 386 33.28 -28.64 5.47
C PRO A 386 32.51 -27.57 4.67
N SER A 387 31.21 -27.73 4.49
CA SER A 387 30.39 -26.92 3.56
C SER A 387 29.50 -25.89 4.26
N ILE A 388 29.11 -26.12 5.52
CA ILE A 388 28.18 -25.23 6.25
C ILE A 388 28.93 -24.36 7.27
N SER A 389 28.56 -23.08 7.31
CA SER A 389 29.10 -22.11 8.26
C SER A 389 28.53 -22.29 9.64
N ARG A 390 29.38 -22.55 10.63
CA ARG A 390 28.96 -22.65 12.04
C ARG A 390 28.29 -21.36 12.54
N ASN A 391 28.81 -20.20 12.12
CA ASN A 391 28.25 -18.89 12.49
C ASN A 391 26.89 -18.65 11.82
N LYS A 392 26.71 -19.04 10.55
CA LYS A 392 25.41 -18.90 9.87
C LYS A 392 24.41 -19.97 10.30
N LEU A 393 24.88 -21.16 10.63
CA LEU A 393 24.06 -22.24 11.18
C LEU A 393 23.42 -21.79 12.48
N SER A 394 24.16 -21.12 13.38
CA SER A 394 23.59 -20.52 14.60
C SER A 394 22.59 -19.38 14.38
N GLN A 395 22.50 -18.85 13.15
CA GLN A 395 21.55 -17.80 12.76
C GLN A 395 20.27 -18.36 12.11
N LEU A 396 20.21 -19.65 11.78
CA LEU A 396 19.00 -20.27 11.25
C LEU A 396 17.86 -20.25 12.29
N PRO A 397 16.58 -20.24 11.87
CA PRO A 397 15.44 -20.37 12.79
C PRO A 397 15.45 -21.74 13.49
N LYS A 398 14.88 -21.86 14.70
CA LYS A 398 14.89 -23.13 15.48
C LYS A 398 14.24 -24.29 14.74
N HIS A 399 13.27 -23.99 13.89
CA HIS A 399 12.53 -24.95 13.09
C HIS A 399 11.90 -24.26 11.87
N VAL A 400 11.45 -25.06 10.90
CA VAL A 400 10.62 -24.66 9.76
C VAL A 400 9.33 -25.47 9.80
N GLY A 401 8.21 -24.87 9.42
CA GLY A 401 6.87 -25.47 9.54
C GLY A 401 6.14 -25.11 10.84
N PRO A 402 4.92 -25.64 11.06
CA PRO A 402 4.22 -26.61 10.23
C PRO A 402 3.61 -25.98 8.97
N GLY A 403 3.40 -26.76 7.92
CA GLY A 403 2.88 -26.27 6.63
C GLY A 403 2.83 -27.37 5.57
N PRO A 404 2.44 -27.05 4.31
CA PRO A 404 2.47 -28.01 3.21
C PRO A 404 3.88 -28.63 3.05
N LEU A 405 3.93 -29.95 2.91
CA LEU A 405 5.17 -30.74 2.93
C LEU A 405 6.21 -30.24 1.92
N SER A 406 5.79 -29.98 0.69
CA SER A 406 6.63 -29.43 -0.38
C SER A 406 7.27 -28.10 0.04
N LEU A 407 6.48 -27.17 0.59
CA LEU A 407 6.94 -25.85 1.02
C LEU A 407 7.87 -25.93 2.24
N VAL A 408 7.54 -26.78 3.22
CA VAL A 408 8.36 -26.96 4.43
C VAL A 408 9.73 -27.52 4.07
N LEU A 409 9.79 -28.56 3.23
CA LEU A 409 11.06 -29.16 2.81
C LEU A 409 11.89 -28.22 1.94
N LYS A 410 11.26 -27.52 0.98
CA LYS A 410 11.94 -26.50 0.16
C LYS A 410 12.56 -25.40 1.03
N GLU A 411 11.82 -24.92 2.02
CA GLU A 411 12.29 -23.86 2.90
C GLU A 411 13.43 -24.34 3.80
N VAL A 412 13.38 -25.58 4.33
CA VAL A 412 14.50 -26.19 5.06
C VAL A 412 15.76 -26.22 4.20
N LEU A 413 15.66 -26.71 2.96
CA LEU A 413 16.80 -26.82 2.05
C LEU A 413 17.37 -25.43 1.68
N ASN A 414 16.51 -24.44 1.42
CA ASN A 414 16.94 -23.05 1.17
C ASN A 414 17.68 -22.44 2.36
N LYS A 415 17.22 -22.71 3.59
CA LYS A 415 17.89 -22.25 4.80
C LYS A 415 19.28 -22.90 4.95
N ILE A 416 19.42 -24.20 4.67
CA ILE A 416 20.72 -24.89 4.67
C ILE A 416 21.65 -24.31 3.59
N ILE A 417 21.14 -24.05 2.38
CA ILE A 417 21.89 -23.40 1.30
C ILE A 417 22.43 -22.04 1.74
N SER A 418 21.60 -21.23 2.39
CA SER A 418 21.99 -19.90 2.89
C SER A 418 23.10 -19.96 3.95
N ALA A 419 23.11 -21.03 4.75
CA ALA A 419 24.12 -21.28 5.76
C ALA A 419 25.44 -21.84 5.19
N SER A 420 25.48 -22.23 3.91
CA SER A 420 26.68 -22.76 3.26
C SER A 420 27.74 -21.68 2.96
N TYR A 421 29.02 -22.06 2.99
CA TYR A 421 30.13 -21.26 2.46
C TYR A 421 30.33 -21.50 0.95
N LYS A 422 29.88 -22.65 0.45
CA LYS A 422 30.03 -23.08 -0.94
C LYS A 422 28.69 -23.60 -1.46
N PRO A 423 27.67 -22.73 -1.58
CA PRO A 423 26.31 -23.17 -1.92
C PRO A 423 26.23 -23.81 -3.31
N ALA A 424 27.07 -23.40 -4.26
CA ALA A 424 27.16 -24.04 -5.60
C ALA A 424 27.62 -25.50 -5.52
N LYS A 425 28.60 -25.80 -4.64
CA LYS A 425 29.06 -27.18 -4.42
C LYS A 425 28.00 -28.00 -3.69
N LEU A 426 27.36 -27.42 -2.68
CA LEU A 426 26.29 -28.08 -1.94
C LEU A 426 25.10 -28.45 -2.84
N LEU A 427 24.69 -27.56 -3.74
CA LEU A 427 23.65 -27.86 -4.72
C LEU A 427 24.06 -28.98 -5.68
N LYS A 428 25.31 -28.99 -6.14
CA LYS A 428 25.84 -30.06 -7.00
C LYS A 428 25.91 -31.41 -6.27
N ASP A 429 26.21 -31.40 -4.97
CA ASP A 429 26.24 -32.62 -4.14
C ASP A 429 24.81 -33.18 -3.91
N TRP A 430 23.77 -32.35 -3.99
CA TRP A 430 22.35 -32.75 -3.88
C TRP A 430 21.66 -33.02 -5.23
N GLU A 431 22.32 -32.67 -6.34
CA GLU A 431 21.79 -32.86 -7.68
C GLU A 431 21.82 -34.34 -8.06
N THR A 432 20.69 -34.85 -8.56
CA THR A 432 20.60 -36.21 -9.08
C THR A 432 20.43 -36.20 -10.60
N GLU A 433 21.28 -36.92 -11.32
CA GLU A 433 21.25 -37.03 -12.79
C GLU A 433 20.19 -38.04 -13.32
N GLY A 434 19.39 -38.66 -12.44
CA GLY A 434 18.40 -39.70 -12.76
C GLY A 434 16.95 -39.35 -12.37
N PRO A 435 15.96 -40.20 -12.73
CA PRO A 435 14.60 -40.04 -12.26
C PRO A 435 14.55 -40.15 -10.72
N PRO A 436 13.66 -39.41 -10.04
CA PRO A 436 13.58 -39.43 -8.59
C PRO A 436 13.19 -40.83 -8.10
N GLU A 437 13.72 -41.23 -6.93
CA GLU A 437 13.32 -42.47 -6.26
C GLU A 437 11.81 -42.50 -5.98
N GLU A 438 11.25 -43.70 -5.83
CA GLU A 438 9.80 -43.89 -5.66
C GLU A 438 9.27 -43.11 -4.43
N GLY A 439 8.37 -42.15 -4.67
CA GLY A 439 7.85 -41.23 -3.65
C GLY A 439 8.63 -39.92 -3.47
N MET A 440 9.70 -39.69 -4.23
CA MET A 440 10.40 -38.40 -4.27
C MET A 440 9.99 -37.59 -5.52
N ARG A 441 10.02 -36.26 -5.42
CA ARG A 441 9.81 -35.33 -6.53
C ARG A 441 11.05 -34.47 -6.71
N LEU A 442 11.45 -34.23 -7.96
CA LEU A 442 12.50 -33.26 -8.27
C LEU A 442 12.00 -31.83 -8.03
N GLU A 443 12.67 -31.11 -7.14
CA GLU A 443 12.43 -29.71 -6.85
C GLU A 443 13.64 -28.87 -7.23
N MET A 444 13.39 -27.82 -8.00
CA MET A 444 14.45 -26.89 -8.40
C MET A 444 14.78 -25.94 -7.24
N LEU A 445 15.99 -26.06 -6.70
CA LEU A 445 16.54 -25.16 -5.70
C LEU A 445 17.54 -24.20 -6.35
N ARG A 446 17.64 -22.99 -5.77
CA ARG A 446 18.50 -21.91 -6.30
C ARG A 446 19.42 -21.41 -5.21
N ALA A 447 20.67 -21.15 -5.58
CA ALA A 447 21.62 -20.48 -4.70
C ALA A 447 22.30 -19.30 -5.41
N LYS A 448 22.42 -18.18 -4.71
CA LYS A 448 23.13 -16.99 -5.20
C LYS A 448 24.48 -16.87 -4.51
N LEU A 449 25.55 -16.74 -5.30
CA LEU A 449 26.89 -16.47 -4.81
C LEU A 449 27.49 -15.28 -5.59
N LYS A 450 27.63 -14.14 -4.91
CA LYS A 450 28.04 -12.87 -5.54
C LYS A 450 27.13 -12.52 -6.72
N THR A 451 27.66 -12.50 -7.94
CA THR A 451 26.96 -12.15 -9.19
C THR A 451 26.43 -13.37 -9.95
N SER A 452 26.71 -14.61 -9.49
CA SER A 452 26.31 -15.85 -10.16
C SER A 452 25.17 -16.55 -9.40
N THR A 453 24.21 -17.09 -10.15
CA THR A 453 23.11 -17.92 -9.63
C THR A 453 23.30 -19.36 -10.10
N TYR A 454 23.17 -20.31 -9.19
CA TYR A 454 23.25 -21.74 -9.43
C TYR A 454 21.88 -22.38 -9.19
N HIS A 455 21.53 -23.36 -10.00
CA HIS A 455 20.27 -24.11 -9.91
C HIS A 455 20.61 -25.60 -9.92
N ALA A 456 19.89 -26.39 -9.13
CA ALA A 456 19.95 -27.85 -9.18
C ALA A 456 18.56 -28.42 -8.92
N TYR A 457 18.27 -29.56 -9.55
CA TYR A 457 17.09 -30.35 -9.26
C TYR A 457 17.42 -31.36 -8.16
N VAL A 458 16.81 -31.18 -7.00
CA VAL A 458 17.05 -32.00 -5.81
C VAL A 458 15.82 -32.87 -5.55
N PRO A 459 15.96 -34.18 -5.30
CA PRO A 459 14.84 -35.03 -4.93
C PRO A 459 14.34 -34.63 -3.53
N VAL A 460 13.03 -34.43 -3.39
CA VAL A 460 12.36 -34.02 -2.16
C VAL A 460 11.21 -34.98 -1.87
N ALA A 461 11.04 -35.37 -0.61
CA ALA A 461 9.99 -36.31 -0.19
C ALA A 461 8.59 -35.78 -0.51
N THR A 462 7.74 -36.63 -1.10
CA THR A 462 6.34 -36.28 -1.39
C THR A 462 5.34 -36.79 -0.36
N THR A 463 5.80 -37.65 0.56
CA THR A 463 4.98 -38.21 1.64
C THR A 463 5.62 -37.98 3.02
N LEU A 464 4.79 -37.88 4.06
CA LEU A 464 5.23 -37.66 5.44
C LEU A 464 6.06 -38.83 5.99
N GLU A 465 5.81 -40.04 5.51
CA GLU A 465 6.55 -41.24 5.95
C GLU A 465 8.04 -41.18 5.56
N GLN A 466 8.36 -40.45 4.50
CA GLN A 466 9.72 -40.32 3.97
C GLN A 466 10.51 -39.14 4.57
N VAL A 467 9.86 -38.22 5.30
CA VAL A 467 10.52 -37.05 5.90
C VAL A 467 11.62 -37.45 6.91
N PRO A 468 11.42 -38.44 7.81
CA PRO A 468 12.45 -38.79 8.78
C PRO A 468 13.70 -39.44 8.17
N SER A 469 13.58 -40.18 7.06
CA SER A 469 14.73 -40.67 6.29
C SER A 469 15.37 -39.54 5.51
N PHE A 470 14.56 -38.71 4.83
CA PHE A 470 15.04 -37.56 4.07
C PHE A 470 15.85 -36.56 4.91
N CYS A 471 15.45 -36.26 6.15
CA CYS A 471 16.21 -35.37 7.02
C CYS A 471 17.46 -36.00 7.66
N ARG A 472 17.60 -37.32 7.57
CA ARG A 472 18.73 -38.06 8.15
C ARG A 472 19.90 -38.13 7.17
N ASP A 473 19.58 -38.38 5.91
CA ASP A 473 20.52 -38.47 4.81
C ASP A 473 20.99 -37.07 4.36
#